data_AF-A0A2H5ZSB2-F1
#
_entry.id   AF-A0A2H5ZSB2-F1
#
_cell.length_a   1.000
_cell.length_b   1.000
_cell.length_c   1.000
_cell.angle_alpha   90.00
_cell.angle_beta   90.00
_cell.angle_gamma   90.00
#
_symmetry.space_group_name_H-M   'P 1'
#
loop_
_entity.id
_entity.type
_entity.pdbx_description
1 polymer ?
#
loop_
_entity_poly.entity_id
_entity_poly.type
_entity_poly.pdbx_seq_one_letter_code
_entity_poly.pdbx_strand_id
1 'polypeptide(L)'
;MHWCLWAFGGRAVAPDNRTITINSPETANALEYARALYETMIPGVAGWLDPHNNRAFLAGEISLTNNGISIYFAAKNDFPEIARDMNHAFFPVGPVGRPTELHLFSQAYIFNYTRYPNAAKEFLRWIMEDTQYGRWINGMLGYVSHPLKAYTDLAVWRADPKHLPFRDAVARMLPHSYAGRPGPEAARALAEFVIVDMFADACTGRRSVRDAIRAAEDRLRRIYRS
;
A
#
# COMPACT_ATOMS: atom_id res chain seq x y z
N MET A 1 0.96 -0.55 7.64
CA MET A 1 0.84 0.54 8.65
C MET A 1 -0.29 1.51 8.37
N HIS A 2 -0.31 2.23 7.23
CA HIS A 2 -1.40 3.16 6.89
C HIS A 2 -2.81 2.52 6.95
N TRP A 3 -2.97 1.32 6.39
CA TRP A 3 -4.21 0.55 6.50
C TRP A 3 -4.68 0.43 7.96
N CYS A 4 -3.80 -0.03 8.85
CA CYS A 4 -4.11 -0.24 10.25
C CYS A 4 -4.50 1.07 10.95
N LEU A 5 -3.75 2.16 10.71
CA LEU A 5 -4.08 3.47 11.27
C LEU A 5 -5.52 3.88 10.90
N TRP A 6 -5.83 3.82 9.61
CA TRP A 6 -7.10 4.29 9.09
C TRP A 6 -8.26 3.34 9.38
N ALA A 7 -8.01 2.03 9.47
CA ALA A 7 -9.00 1.01 9.80
C ALA A 7 -9.61 1.21 11.19
N PHE A 8 -8.85 1.81 12.11
CA PHE A 8 -9.32 2.21 13.45
C PHE A 8 -9.79 3.66 13.53
N GLY A 9 -9.66 4.44 12.45
CA GLY A 9 -10.13 5.82 12.36
C GLY A 9 -9.07 6.89 12.65
N GLY A 10 -7.84 6.50 12.97
CA GLY A 10 -6.72 7.41 13.18
C GLY A 10 -6.34 8.14 11.90
N ARG A 11 -5.87 9.39 12.01
CA ARG A 11 -5.60 10.28 10.88
C ARG A 11 -4.34 11.10 11.17
N ALA A 12 -3.49 11.30 10.17
CA ALA A 12 -2.33 12.17 10.35
C ALA A 12 -2.76 13.64 10.48
N VAL A 13 -3.68 14.07 9.59
CA VAL A 13 -4.11 15.46 9.43
C VAL A 13 -5.62 15.52 9.19
N ALA A 14 -6.25 16.61 9.60
CA ALA A 14 -7.66 16.89 9.36
C ALA A 14 -7.94 17.31 7.90
N PRO A 15 -9.22 17.40 7.48
CA PRO A 15 -9.62 17.82 6.13
C PRO A 15 -9.17 19.22 5.69
N ASP A 16 -8.74 20.05 6.63
CA ASP A 16 -8.20 21.39 6.37
C ASP A 16 -6.72 21.39 5.90
N ASN A 17 -6.09 20.20 5.78
CA ASN A 17 -4.69 20.04 5.41
C ASN A 17 -3.68 20.68 6.36
N ARG A 18 -4.07 21.07 7.58
CA ARG A 18 -3.23 21.83 8.51
C ARG A 18 -3.26 21.29 9.92
N THR A 19 -4.44 20.90 10.40
CA THR A 19 -4.61 20.46 11.78
C THR A 19 -4.11 19.03 11.95
N ILE A 20 -3.03 18.84 12.71
CA ILE A 20 -2.49 17.50 13.02
C ILE A 20 -3.44 16.77 13.97
N THR A 21 -3.82 15.55 13.62
CA THR A 21 -4.83 14.75 14.35
C THR A 21 -4.34 13.36 14.75
N ILE A 22 -3.04 13.10 14.59
CA ILE A 22 -2.46 11.78 14.87
C ILE A 22 -2.59 11.36 16.33
N ASN A 23 -2.62 12.32 17.25
CA ASN A 23 -2.77 12.08 18.67
C ASN A 23 -4.25 11.95 19.03
N SER A 24 -4.77 10.74 18.88
CA SER A 24 -6.16 10.41 19.14
C SER A 24 -6.31 9.01 19.75
N PRO A 25 -7.45 8.72 20.42
CA PRO A 25 -7.76 7.38 20.91
C PRO A 25 -7.75 6.32 19.79
N GLU A 26 -8.18 6.68 18.59
CA GLU A 26 -8.19 5.79 17.42
C GLU A 26 -6.78 5.38 17.00
N THR A 27 -5.83 6.30 17.01
CA THR A 27 -4.42 5.99 16.74
C THR A 27 -3.85 5.07 17.82
N ALA A 28 -4.18 5.31 19.09
CA ALA A 28 -3.75 4.43 20.19
C ALA A 28 -4.30 3.01 20.00
N ASN A 29 -5.59 2.87 19.66
CA ASN A 29 -6.21 1.58 19.38
C ASN A 29 -5.54 0.87 18.19
N ALA A 30 -5.20 1.60 17.14
CA ALA A 30 -4.48 1.05 15.98
C ALA A 30 -3.10 0.49 16.38
N LEU A 31 -2.37 1.21 17.23
CA LEU A 31 -1.05 0.78 17.70
C LEU A 31 -1.14 -0.42 18.65
N GLU A 32 -2.12 -0.47 19.55
CA GLU A 32 -2.28 -1.65 20.42
C GLU A 32 -2.68 -2.90 19.61
N TYR A 33 -3.56 -2.76 18.61
CA TYR A 33 -3.83 -3.86 17.68
C TYR A 33 -2.55 -4.31 16.95
N ALA A 34 -1.76 -3.36 16.42
CA ALA A 34 -0.54 -3.70 15.70
C ALA A 34 0.51 -4.36 16.61
N ARG A 35 0.59 -3.97 17.89
CA ARG A 35 1.44 -4.63 18.89
C ARG A 35 1.01 -6.05 19.15
N ALA A 36 -0.28 -6.28 19.40
CA ALA A 36 -0.81 -7.63 19.61
C ALA A 36 -0.59 -8.52 18.38
N LEU A 37 -0.76 -7.99 17.17
CA LEU A 37 -0.44 -8.71 15.94
C LEU A 37 1.06 -9.01 15.82
N TYR A 38 1.92 -8.04 16.14
CA TYR A 38 3.37 -8.19 16.07
C TYR A 38 3.91 -9.29 16.99
N GLU A 39 3.30 -9.46 18.18
CA GLU A 39 3.65 -10.55 19.11
C GLU A 39 3.44 -11.96 18.51
N THR A 40 2.60 -12.09 17.49
CA THR A 40 2.36 -13.36 16.77
C THR A 40 3.28 -13.59 15.58
N MET A 41 4.08 -12.59 15.19
CA MET A 41 4.94 -12.67 14.02
C MET A 41 6.25 -13.40 14.33
N ILE A 42 6.85 -14.00 13.30
CA ILE A 42 8.17 -14.62 13.43
C ILE A 42 9.25 -13.57 13.74
N PRO A 43 10.37 -13.94 14.40
CA PRO A 43 11.42 -12.99 14.74
C PRO A 43 12.02 -12.28 13.51
N GLY A 44 12.43 -11.03 13.68
CA GLY A 44 13.18 -10.27 12.66
C GLY A 44 12.33 -9.52 11.63
N VAL A 45 11.00 -9.65 11.65
CA VAL A 45 10.09 -8.95 10.72
C VAL A 45 10.24 -7.43 10.71
N ALA A 46 10.66 -6.82 11.84
CA ALA A 46 10.91 -5.38 11.91
C ALA A 46 12.08 -4.90 11.04
N GLY A 47 12.98 -5.81 10.62
CA GLY A 47 14.09 -5.53 9.71
C GLY A 47 13.84 -5.96 8.27
N TRP A 48 12.63 -6.43 7.94
CA TRP A 48 12.32 -6.90 6.59
C TRP A 48 12.18 -5.75 5.59
N LEU A 49 12.81 -5.94 4.44
CA LEU A 49 12.49 -5.27 3.18
C LEU A 49 11.45 -6.07 2.37
N ASP A 50 10.88 -5.43 1.33
CA ASP A 50 9.87 -5.97 0.42
C ASP A 50 10.05 -7.44 -0.03
N PRO A 51 11.24 -7.95 -0.40
CA PRO A 51 11.36 -9.34 -0.87
C PRO A 51 11.35 -10.40 0.24
N HIS A 52 11.52 -10.04 1.51
CA HIS A 52 11.67 -11.03 2.60
C HIS A 52 10.38 -11.79 2.85
N ASN A 53 9.23 -11.14 2.78
CA ASN A 53 7.95 -11.80 2.98
C ASN A 53 7.64 -12.83 1.89
N ASN A 54 8.09 -12.62 0.64
CA ASN A 54 7.97 -13.60 -0.44
C ASN A 54 8.76 -14.85 -0.13
N ARG A 55 10.01 -14.68 0.30
CA ARG A 55 10.89 -15.80 0.66
C ARG A 55 10.32 -16.57 1.84
N ALA A 56 9.92 -15.89 2.90
CA ALA A 56 9.34 -16.54 4.08
C ALA A 56 8.05 -17.30 3.75
N PHE A 57 7.17 -16.74 2.91
CA PHE A 57 5.94 -17.42 2.50
C PHE A 57 6.22 -18.66 1.66
N LEU A 58 7.10 -18.54 0.65
CA LEU A 58 7.45 -19.65 -0.25
C LEU A 58 8.28 -20.74 0.45
N ALA A 59 8.99 -20.40 1.53
CA ALA A 59 9.68 -21.34 2.41
C ALA A 59 8.73 -22.04 3.41
N GLY A 60 7.45 -21.66 3.46
CA GLY A 60 6.47 -22.21 4.41
C GLY A 60 6.63 -21.71 5.85
N GLU A 61 7.40 -20.64 6.07
CA GLU A 61 7.64 -20.06 7.40
C GLU A 61 6.46 -19.20 7.89
N ILE A 62 5.68 -18.65 6.96
CA ILE A 62 4.48 -17.86 7.26
C ILE A 62 3.33 -18.31 6.35
N SER A 63 2.10 -18.22 6.85
CA SER A 63 0.87 -18.55 6.12
C SER A 63 0.07 -17.33 5.66
N LEU A 64 0.47 -16.12 6.09
CA LEU A 64 -0.21 -14.88 5.75
C LEU A 64 0.80 -13.74 5.60
N THR A 65 0.68 -12.97 4.51
CA THR A 65 1.45 -11.74 4.30
C THR A 65 0.67 -10.77 3.41
N ASN A 66 0.98 -9.48 3.55
CA ASN A 66 0.55 -8.49 2.59
C ASN A 66 1.61 -8.33 1.49
N ASN A 67 1.21 -8.57 0.24
CA ASN A 67 1.99 -8.17 -0.94
C ASN A 67 1.07 -8.01 -2.16
N GLY A 68 1.64 -7.52 -3.26
CA GLY A 68 1.08 -7.71 -4.60
C GLY A 68 1.12 -9.19 -5.03
N ILE A 69 0.68 -9.45 -6.25
CA ILE A 69 0.56 -10.80 -6.82
C ILE A 69 1.92 -11.50 -7.11
N SER A 70 3.05 -10.85 -6.79
CA SER A 70 4.41 -11.38 -7.01
C SER A 70 4.62 -12.78 -6.42
N ILE A 71 4.11 -13.03 -5.21
CA ILE A 71 4.28 -14.33 -4.55
C ILE A 71 3.60 -15.42 -5.38
N TYR A 72 2.40 -15.14 -5.88
CA TYR A 72 1.67 -16.09 -6.71
C TYR A 72 2.40 -16.40 -8.02
N PHE A 73 2.97 -15.38 -8.68
CA PHE A 73 3.75 -15.62 -9.90
C PHE A 73 5.01 -16.42 -9.65
N ALA A 74 5.76 -16.11 -8.58
CA ALA A 74 6.91 -16.91 -8.18
C ALA A 74 6.49 -18.35 -7.86
N ALA A 75 5.40 -18.53 -7.12
CA ALA A 75 4.87 -19.85 -6.80
C ALA A 75 4.45 -20.65 -8.04
N LYS A 76 3.81 -20.03 -9.03
CA LYS A 76 3.42 -20.73 -10.28
C LYS A 76 4.60 -21.29 -11.05
N ASN A 77 5.75 -20.63 -10.99
CA ASN A 77 6.95 -21.04 -11.70
C ASN A 77 7.72 -22.12 -10.92
N ASP A 78 7.93 -21.87 -9.62
CA ASP A 78 8.92 -22.61 -8.84
C ASP A 78 8.31 -23.48 -7.72
N PHE A 79 7.06 -23.21 -7.32
CA PHE A 79 6.38 -23.87 -6.18
C PHE A 79 4.90 -24.20 -6.49
N PRO A 80 4.62 -25.10 -7.46
CA PRO A 80 3.28 -25.33 -7.98
C PRO A 80 2.27 -25.83 -6.95
N GLU A 81 2.72 -26.54 -5.90
CA GLU A 81 1.86 -26.96 -4.79
C GLU A 81 1.38 -25.76 -3.96
N ILE A 82 2.28 -24.84 -3.62
CA ILE A 82 1.94 -23.59 -2.92
C ILE A 82 1.00 -22.75 -3.78
N ALA A 83 1.26 -22.63 -5.08
CA ALA A 83 0.40 -21.88 -6.00
C ALA A 83 -1.03 -22.42 -6.06
N ARG A 84 -1.19 -23.75 -5.94
CA ARG A 84 -2.51 -24.39 -5.92
C ARG A 84 -3.26 -24.09 -4.63
N ASP A 85 -2.59 -24.19 -3.48
CA ASP A 85 -3.17 -24.10 -2.14
C ASP A 85 -3.41 -22.66 -1.66
N MET A 86 -2.56 -21.72 -2.06
CA MET A 86 -2.65 -20.33 -1.59
C MET A 86 -3.87 -19.58 -2.12
N ASN A 87 -4.23 -18.47 -1.48
CA ASN A 87 -5.27 -17.58 -1.98
C ASN A 87 -5.01 -16.12 -1.57
N HIS A 88 -5.83 -15.20 -2.07
CA HIS A 88 -5.71 -13.76 -1.81
C HIS A 88 -7.05 -13.21 -1.32
N ALA A 89 -6.97 -12.21 -0.46
CA ALA A 89 -8.12 -11.46 0.02
C ALA A 89 -7.79 -9.97 0.02
N PHE A 90 -8.82 -9.15 0.08
CA PHE A 90 -8.66 -7.73 0.41
C PHE A 90 -8.20 -7.58 1.85
N PHE A 91 -7.66 -6.41 2.17
CA PHE A 91 -7.39 -6.11 3.58
C PHE A 91 -8.67 -6.19 4.42
N PRO A 92 -8.56 -6.62 5.68
CA PRO A 92 -9.70 -6.63 6.59
C PRO A 92 -10.28 -5.21 6.77
N VAL A 93 -11.60 -5.13 6.79
CA VAL A 93 -12.32 -3.90 7.14
C VAL A 93 -12.31 -3.76 8.67
N GLY A 94 -11.72 -2.67 9.16
CA GLY A 94 -11.68 -2.37 10.58
C GLY A 94 -12.98 -1.75 11.11
N PRO A 95 -13.00 -1.32 12.39
CA PRO A 95 -14.17 -0.72 13.05
C PRO A 95 -14.80 0.46 12.31
N VAL A 96 -14.08 1.15 11.43
CA VAL A 96 -14.62 2.22 10.58
C VAL A 96 -15.63 1.75 9.51
N GLY A 97 -15.80 0.43 9.32
CA GLY A 97 -16.85 -0.15 8.48
C GLY A 97 -16.66 0.03 6.96
N ARG A 98 -15.47 0.45 6.52
CA ARG A 98 -15.13 0.62 5.10
C ARG A 98 -13.67 0.26 4.80
N PRO A 99 -13.31 -0.05 3.54
CA PRO A 99 -11.92 -0.28 3.14
C PRO A 99 -11.03 0.93 3.40
N THR A 100 -9.79 0.67 3.81
CA THR A 100 -8.79 1.70 4.13
C THR A 100 -7.41 1.35 3.58
N GLU A 101 -7.37 0.76 2.39
CA GLU A 101 -6.13 0.26 1.80
C GLU A 101 -5.24 1.41 1.30
N LEU A 102 -3.92 1.27 1.42
CA LEU A 102 -2.95 2.07 0.68
C LEU A 102 -2.20 1.12 -0.24
N HIS A 103 -2.21 1.40 -1.54
CA HIS A 103 -1.45 0.62 -2.52
C HIS A 103 -0.38 1.48 -3.19
N LEU A 104 0.71 0.82 -3.60
CA LEU A 104 1.67 1.40 -4.52
C LEU A 104 1.02 1.51 -5.91
N PHE A 105 1.23 2.64 -6.58
CA PHE A 105 0.78 2.83 -7.95
C PHE A 105 1.86 3.56 -8.75
N SER A 106 1.94 3.24 -10.04
CA SER A 106 2.89 3.86 -10.96
C SER A 106 2.22 5.04 -11.67
N GLN A 107 2.96 6.13 -11.82
CA GLN A 107 2.53 7.32 -12.57
C GLN A 107 3.52 7.59 -13.71
N ALA A 108 2.99 8.05 -14.83
CA ALA A 108 3.80 8.54 -15.94
C ALA A 108 3.85 10.08 -15.89
N TYR A 109 5.06 10.63 -15.99
CA TYR A 109 5.28 12.08 -16.04
C TYR A 109 6.05 12.44 -17.31
N ILE A 110 5.70 13.59 -17.90
CA ILE A 110 6.46 14.22 -18.97
C ILE A 110 7.18 15.42 -18.35
N PHE A 111 8.51 15.40 -18.37
CA PHE A 111 9.29 16.53 -17.89
C PHE A 111 9.16 17.73 -18.85
N ASN A 112 8.87 18.90 -18.29
CA ASN A 112 8.64 20.12 -19.07
C ASN A 112 9.85 20.57 -19.92
N TYR A 113 11.06 20.14 -19.56
CA TYR A 113 12.29 20.45 -20.29
C TYR A 113 12.57 19.50 -21.46
N THR A 114 11.69 18.53 -21.75
CA THR A 114 11.87 17.63 -22.90
C THR A 114 11.88 18.43 -24.21
N ARG A 115 12.80 18.07 -25.12
CA ARG A 115 12.83 18.63 -26.48
C ARG A 115 11.70 18.09 -27.37
N TYR A 116 10.99 17.04 -26.92
CA TYR A 116 9.98 16.32 -27.72
C TYR A 116 8.63 16.18 -26.98
N PRO A 117 7.99 17.28 -26.57
CA PRO A 117 6.79 17.21 -25.73
C PRO A 117 5.61 16.53 -26.42
N ASN A 118 5.44 16.75 -27.73
CA ASN A 118 4.35 16.13 -28.49
C ASN A 118 4.58 14.62 -28.69
N ALA A 119 5.80 14.20 -29.00
CA ALA A 119 6.12 12.77 -29.12
C ALA A 119 5.93 12.03 -27.78
N ALA A 120 6.32 12.64 -26.65
CA ALA A 120 6.11 12.06 -25.33
C ALA A 120 4.60 11.94 -24.99
N LYS A 121 3.80 12.96 -25.31
CA LYS A 121 2.34 12.91 -25.14
C LYS A 121 1.70 11.83 -26.02
N GLU A 122 2.09 11.75 -27.28
CA GLU A 122 1.59 10.72 -28.19
C GLU A 122 1.99 9.31 -27.75
N PHE A 123 3.20 9.12 -27.22
CA PHE A 123 3.59 7.85 -26.64
C PHE A 123 2.72 7.45 -25.44
N LEU A 124 2.47 8.38 -24.50
CA LEU A 124 1.59 8.10 -23.35
C LEU A 124 0.14 7.85 -23.78
N ARG A 125 -0.36 8.51 -24.82
CA ARG A 125 -1.67 8.21 -25.40
C ARG A 125 -1.68 6.80 -26.03
N TRP A 126 -0.68 6.49 -26.84
CA TRP A 126 -0.57 5.23 -27.58
C TRP A 126 -0.42 4.01 -26.66
N ILE A 127 0.41 4.09 -25.61
CA ILE A 127 0.61 2.97 -24.68
C ILE A 127 -0.66 2.65 -23.88
N MET A 128 -1.58 3.61 -23.76
CA MET A 128 -2.89 3.49 -23.14
C MET A 128 -3.99 3.07 -24.14
N GLU A 129 -3.69 2.79 -25.41
CA GLU A 129 -4.69 2.19 -26.29
C GLU A 129 -4.98 0.74 -25.86
N ASP A 130 -6.22 0.28 -26.01
CA ASP A 130 -6.68 -1.05 -25.58
C ASP A 130 -5.76 -2.19 -26.04
N THR A 131 -5.22 -2.10 -27.26
CA THR A 131 -4.30 -3.10 -27.80
C THR A 131 -2.96 -3.10 -27.07
N GLN A 132 -2.36 -1.93 -26.83
CA GLN A 132 -1.04 -1.83 -26.22
C GLN A 132 -1.10 -2.10 -24.72
N TYR A 133 -2.04 -1.44 -24.04
CA TYR A 133 -2.25 -1.61 -22.62
C TYR A 133 -2.68 -3.05 -22.29
N GLY A 134 -3.60 -3.61 -23.08
CA GLY A 134 -4.04 -4.99 -22.94
C GLY A 134 -2.88 -5.99 -23.08
N ARG A 135 -1.99 -5.82 -24.08
CA ARG A 135 -0.78 -6.65 -24.21
C ARG A 135 0.11 -6.54 -22.99
N TRP A 136 0.34 -5.33 -22.49
CA TRP A 136 1.17 -5.10 -21.32
C TRP A 136 0.61 -5.76 -20.06
N ILE A 137 -0.66 -5.49 -19.72
CA ILE A 137 -1.30 -6.03 -18.52
C ILE A 137 -1.37 -7.55 -18.53
N ASN A 138 -1.79 -8.13 -19.67
CA ASN A 138 -1.86 -9.59 -19.80
C ASN A 138 -0.46 -10.21 -19.73
N GLY A 139 0.55 -9.58 -20.33
CA GLY A 139 1.94 -10.06 -20.33
C GLY A 139 2.59 -10.06 -18.95
N MET A 140 2.25 -9.10 -18.08
CA MET A 140 2.69 -9.10 -16.68
C MET A 140 1.71 -9.79 -15.74
N LEU A 141 0.75 -10.55 -16.28
CA LEU A 141 -0.23 -11.33 -15.53
C LEU A 141 -1.05 -10.50 -14.52
N GLY A 142 -1.19 -9.20 -14.74
CA GLY A 142 -1.98 -8.33 -13.86
C GLY A 142 -1.20 -7.88 -12.62
N TYR A 143 0.13 -7.86 -12.71
CA TYR A 143 1.03 -7.40 -11.63
C TYR A 143 0.65 -6.05 -11.03
N VAL A 144 0.19 -5.13 -11.88
CA VAL A 144 -0.38 -3.85 -11.50
C VAL A 144 -1.85 -3.76 -11.91
N SER A 145 -2.65 -3.14 -11.04
CA SER A 145 -4.03 -2.79 -11.33
C SER A 145 -4.10 -1.71 -12.41
N HIS A 146 -5.19 -1.73 -13.16
CA HIS A 146 -5.39 -0.80 -14.26
C HIS A 146 -6.04 0.53 -13.80
N PRO A 147 -5.71 1.68 -14.42
CA PRO A 147 -6.23 2.99 -13.99
C PRO A 147 -7.59 3.34 -14.62
N LEU A 148 -8.02 2.64 -15.68
CA LEU A 148 -9.26 2.94 -16.42
C LEU A 148 -10.24 1.77 -16.39
N LYS A 149 -11.54 2.06 -16.27
CA LYS A 149 -12.61 1.03 -16.23
C LYS A 149 -12.65 0.15 -17.49
N ALA A 150 -12.24 0.67 -18.65
CA ALA A 150 -12.19 -0.09 -19.90
C ALA A 150 -11.33 -1.37 -19.80
N TYR A 151 -10.34 -1.39 -18.90
CA TYR A 151 -9.42 -2.52 -18.74
C TYR A 151 -9.89 -3.57 -17.71
N THR A 152 -11.06 -3.38 -17.10
CA THR A 152 -11.65 -4.31 -16.11
C THR A 152 -11.94 -5.68 -16.72
N ASP A 153 -12.18 -5.71 -18.03
CA ASP A 153 -12.52 -6.91 -18.80
C ASP A 153 -11.34 -7.48 -19.60
N LEU A 154 -10.09 -7.11 -19.27
CA LEU A 154 -8.93 -7.77 -19.85
C LEU A 154 -8.86 -9.26 -19.46
N ALA A 155 -8.31 -10.07 -20.37
CA ALA A 155 -8.29 -11.53 -20.25
C ALA A 155 -7.65 -12.02 -18.95
N VAL A 156 -6.60 -11.36 -18.48
CA VAL A 156 -5.90 -11.71 -17.24
C VAL A 156 -6.81 -11.83 -16.03
N TRP A 157 -7.84 -10.99 -15.92
CA TRP A 157 -8.74 -10.98 -14.77
C TRP A 157 -9.73 -12.14 -14.79
N ARG A 158 -9.90 -12.79 -15.95
CA ARG A 158 -10.72 -14.00 -16.12
C ARG A 158 -9.91 -15.28 -16.19
N ALA A 159 -8.61 -15.18 -16.42
CA ALA A 159 -7.73 -16.33 -16.60
C ALA A 159 -7.59 -17.17 -15.32
N ASP A 160 -7.62 -16.51 -14.16
CA ASP A 160 -7.50 -17.16 -12.85
C ASP A 160 -8.26 -16.34 -11.79
N PRO A 161 -9.15 -16.95 -10.98
CA PRO A 161 -9.83 -16.24 -9.90
C PRO A 161 -8.87 -15.63 -8.87
N LYS A 162 -7.65 -16.17 -8.71
CA LYS A 162 -6.63 -15.61 -7.81
C LYS A 162 -6.09 -14.24 -8.27
N HIS A 163 -6.32 -13.84 -9.52
CA HIS A 163 -5.97 -12.50 -10.01
C HIS A 163 -6.99 -11.42 -9.63
N LEU A 164 -8.25 -11.81 -9.40
CA LEU A 164 -9.35 -10.87 -9.18
C LEU A 164 -9.12 -9.88 -8.03
N PRO A 165 -8.53 -10.29 -6.88
CA PRO A 165 -8.35 -9.35 -5.77
C PRO A 165 -7.45 -8.14 -6.12
N PHE A 166 -6.57 -8.31 -7.10
CA PHE A 166 -5.63 -7.28 -7.54
C PHE A 166 -6.19 -6.35 -8.61
N ARG A 167 -7.25 -6.73 -9.33
CA ARG A 167 -7.85 -5.90 -10.39
C ARG A 167 -8.27 -4.52 -9.87
N ASP A 168 -8.97 -4.52 -8.73
CA ASP A 168 -9.67 -3.34 -8.22
C ASP A 168 -8.90 -2.59 -7.11
N ALA A 169 -7.60 -2.87 -6.92
CA ALA A 169 -6.82 -2.28 -5.84
C ALA A 169 -6.82 -0.73 -5.91
N VAL A 170 -6.60 -0.16 -7.10
CA VAL A 170 -6.63 1.30 -7.32
C VAL A 170 -8.01 1.90 -7.03
N ALA A 171 -9.10 1.17 -7.29
CA ALA A 171 -10.46 1.65 -7.00
C ALA A 171 -10.78 1.67 -5.50
N ARG A 172 -10.14 0.80 -4.70
CA ARG A 172 -10.35 0.70 -3.25
C ARG A 172 -9.36 1.50 -2.40
N MET A 173 -8.22 1.91 -2.96
CA MET A 173 -7.20 2.60 -2.19
C MET A 173 -7.63 4.01 -1.74
N LEU A 174 -7.05 4.42 -0.62
CA LEU A 174 -7.01 5.79 -0.15
C LEU A 174 -5.66 6.41 -0.53
N PRO A 175 -5.60 7.72 -0.83
CA PRO A 175 -4.33 8.40 -1.03
C PRO A 175 -3.53 8.40 0.28
N HIS A 176 -2.20 8.42 0.21
CA HIS A 176 -1.35 8.52 1.41
C HIS A 176 -1.66 9.78 2.26
N SER A 177 -2.27 10.80 1.65
CA SER A 177 -2.75 12.03 2.31
C SER A 177 -4.13 11.90 2.97
N TYR A 178 -4.68 10.68 3.11
CA TYR A 178 -6.06 10.46 3.54
C TYR A 178 -6.45 11.21 4.82
N ALA A 179 -7.73 11.58 4.87
CA ALA A 179 -8.38 12.62 5.67
C ALA A 179 -8.04 14.06 5.26
N GLY A 180 -6.86 14.32 4.70
CA GLY A 180 -6.52 15.57 4.01
C GLY A 180 -6.58 15.43 2.48
N ARG A 181 -5.68 16.13 1.79
CA ARG A 181 -5.53 16.23 0.33
C ARG A 181 -4.06 16.06 -0.07
N PRO A 182 -3.76 15.53 -1.27
CA PRO A 182 -2.40 15.40 -1.76
C PRO A 182 -1.66 16.75 -1.78
N GLY A 183 -0.39 16.75 -1.37
CA GLY A 183 0.45 17.94 -1.30
C GLY A 183 1.88 17.62 -0.85
N PRO A 184 2.81 18.60 -0.94
CA PRO A 184 4.21 18.41 -0.57
C PRO A 184 4.41 17.92 0.86
N GLU A 185 3.59 18.36 1.80
CA GLU A 185 3.65 18.01 3.22
C GLU A 185 3.28 16.55 3.43
N ALA A 186 2.21 16.09 2.78
CA ALA A 186 1.79 14.68 2.82
C ALA A 186 2.84 13.77 2.16
N ALA A 187 3.40 14.20 1.03
CA ALA A 187 4.47 13.49 0.35
C ALA A 187 5.73 13.40 1.21
N ARG A 188 6.09 14.49 1.91
CA ARG A 188 7.21 14.54 2.84
C ARG A 188 6.99 13.64 4.06
N ALA A 189 5.80 13.65 4.65
CA ALA A 189 5.47 12.76 5.77
C ALA A 189 5.56 11.27 5.40
N LEU A 190 5.18 10.92 4.17
CA LEU A 190 5.36 9.57 3.63
C LEU A 190 6.85 9.26 3.41
N ALA A 191 7.59 10.15 2.74
CA ALA A 191 8.99 9.97 2.39
C ALA A 191 9.92 9.89 3.63
N GLU A 192 9.57 10.61 4.69
CA GLU A 192 10.28 10.53 5.97
C GLU A 192 9.79 9.37 6.85
N PHE A 193 8.89 8.50 6.37
CA PHE A 193 8.40 7.33 7.12
C PHE A 193 7.70 7.63 8.45
N VAL A 194 7.10 8.82 8.63
CA VAL A 194 6.57 9.26 9.94
C VAL A 194 5.60 8.26 10.56
N ILE A 195 4.65 7.75 9.76
CA ILE A 195 3.67 6.75 10.23
C ILE A 195 4.31 5.38 10.40
N VAL A 196 5.26 5.00 9.53
CA VAL A 196 5.92 3.69 9.61
C VAL A 196 6.76 3.61 10.88
N ASP A 197 7.55 4.64 11.17
CA ASP A 197 8.38 4.73 12.38
C ASP A 197 7.53 4.73 13.65
N MET A 198 6.36 5.40 13.63
CA MET A 198 5.42 5.38 14.77
C MET A 198 4.98 3.95 15.11
N PHE A 199 4.58 3.18 14.09
CA PHE A 199 4.19 1.78 14.28
C PHE A 199 5.39 0.92 14.70
N ALA A 200 6.55 1.10 14.07
CA ALA A 200 7.76 0.35 14.40
C ALA A 200 8.21 0.60 15.85
N ASP A 201 8.20 1.85 16.31
CA ASP A 201 8.57 2.22 17.68
C ASP A 201 7.65 1.56 18.71
N ALA A 202 6.33 1.53 18.45
CA ALA A 202 5.35 0.90 19.33
C ALA A 202 5.44 -0.64 19.31
N CYS A 203 5.49 -1.26 18.12
CA CYS A 203 5.53 -2.72 17.95
C CYS A 203 6.81 -3.33 18.54
N THR A 204 7.95 -2.67 18.37
CA THR A 204 9.24 -3.17 18.89
C THR A 204 9.48 -2.83 20.37
N GLY A 205 8.56 -2.10 21.01
CA GLY A 205 8.71 -1.65 22.39
C GLY A 205 9.79 -0.58 22.61
N ARG A 206 10.35 0.00 21.53
CA ARG A 206 11.31 1.11 21.62
C ARG A 206 10.69 2.34 22.30
N ARG A 207 9.39 2.55 22.13
CA ARG A 207 8.60 3.57 22.83
C ARG A 207 7.28 2.98 23.31
N SER A 208 6.72 3.57 24.38
CA SER A 208 5.31 3.36 24.69
C SER A 208 4.42 3.87 23.55
N VAL A 209 3.21 3.33 23.41
CA VAL A 209 2.22 3.79 22.41
C VAL A 209 2.05 5.30 22.45
N ARG A 210 1.87 5.86 23.66
CA ARG A 210 1.74 7.31 23.87
C ARG A 210 2.97 8.09 23.38
N ASP A 211 4.16 7.60 23.66
CA ASP A 211 5.41 8.29 23.29
C ASP A 211 5.71 8.17 21.79
N ALA A 212 5.33 7.05 21.15
CA ALA A 212 5.41 6.88 19.70
C ALA A 212 4.47 7.86 18.98
N ILE A 213 3.22 7.98 19.45
CA ILE A 213 2.24 8.95 18.92
C ILE A 213 2.76 10.38 19.06
N ARG A 214 3.26 10.76 20.24
CA ARG A 214 3.81 12.10 20.47
C ARG A 214 5.00 12.40 19.54
N ALA A 215 5.91 11.44 19.36
CA ALA A 215 7.04 11.60 18.45
C ALA A 215 6.59 11.81 17.00
N ALA A 216 5.58 11.06 16.54
CA ALA A 216 4.99 11.24 15.22
C ALA A 216 4.27 12.58 15.08
N GLU A 217 3.52 13.00 16.10
CA GLU A 217 2.84 14.29 16.16
C GLU A 217 3.83 15.46 16.01
N ASP A 218 4.93 15.43 16.75
CA ASP A 218 5.97 16.47 16.69
C ASP A 218 6.60 16.55 15.29
N ARG A 219 6.82 15.41 14.63
CA ARG A 219 7.33 15.36 13.25
C ARG A 219 6.32 15.92 12.25
N LEU A 220 5.05 15.51 12.33
CA LEU A 220 3.99 16.04 11.49
C LEU A 220 3.83 17.56 11.69
N ARG A 221 3.84 18.05 12.93
CA ARG A 221 3.79 19.49 13.22
C ARG A 221 4.95 20.26 12.58
N ARG A 222 6.15 19.69 12.51
CA ARG A 222 7.28 20.33 11.80
C ARG A 222 7.07 20.35 10.28
N ILE A 223 6.56 19.26 9.72
CA ILE A 223 6.32 19.13 8.27
C ILE A 223 5.21 20.07 7.81
N TYR A 224 4.11 20.20 8.55
CA TYR A 224 2.93 20.98 8.15
C TYR A 224 2.99 22.46 8.57
N ARG A 225 4.11 22.91 9.14
CA ARG A 225 4.38 24.34 9.43
C ARG A 225 5.14 25.05 8.32
N SER A 226 5.74 24.30 7.38
CA SER A 226 6.56 24.86 6.29
C SER A 226 5.74 25.45 5.17
#